data_AF-A0A7V3I4Y2-F1
#
_entry.id   AF-A0A7V3I4Y2-F1
#
_cell.length_a   1.000
_cell.length_b   1.000
_cell.length_c   1.000
_cell.angle_alpha   90.00
_cell.angle_beta   90.00
_cell.angle_gamma   90.00
#
_symmetry.space_group_name_H-M   'P 1'
#
loop_
_entity.id
_entity.type
_entity.pdbx_description
1 polymer ?
#
loop_
_entity_poly.entity_id
_entity_poly.type
_entity_poly.pdbx_seq_one_letter_code
_entity_poly.pdbx_strand_id
1 'polypeptide(L)'
;KVELTEAQSSGNPMLKWTLRIIAPKFINRLMWRNSVITHNTLKYVKTDLHLCGLDLEKLSDLPKHLKNLLDVKLEVTKKTKGDNENIFFNRRIENGRAPGKFREEAGDALVPF
;
A
#
# COMPACT_ATOMS: atom_id res chain seq x y z
N LYS A 1 -3.31 10.39 0.85
CA LYS A 1 -2.76 11.17 2.00
C LYS A 1 -2.06 10.20 2.94
N VAL A 2 -0.93 10.59 3.53
CA VAL A 2 -0.21 9.79 4.53
C VAL A 2 0.14 10.71 5.70
N GLU A 3 -0.12 10.24 6.92
CA GLU A 3 0.09 11.03 8.15
C GLU A 3 0.76 10.17 9.22
N LEU A 4 1.72 10.74 9.93
CA LEU A 4 2.26 10.15 11.15
C LEU A 4 1.52 10.73 12.36
N THR A 5 0.95 9.85 13.18
CA THR A 5 0.12 10.18 14.34
C THR A 5 0.43 9.21 15.48
N GLU A 6 -0.28 9.31 16.60
CA GLU A 6 -0.19 8.34 17.70
C GLU A 6 -1.50 7.54 17.81
N ALA A 7 -1.38 6.27 18.19
CA ALA A 7 -2.52 5.40 18.44
C ALA A 7 -3.18 5.77 19.76
N GLN A 8 -4.46 6.15 19.73
CA GLN A 8 -5.20 6.64 20.91
C GLN A 8 -5.20 5.67 22.10
N SER A 9 -5.18 4.36 21.83
CA SER A 9 -5.22 3.32 22.85
C SER A 9 -3.87 3.03 23.51
N SER A 10 -2.75 3.32 22.85
CA SER A 10 -1.42 2.87 23.32
C SER A 10 -0.34 3.94 23.30
N GLY A 11 -0.59 5.11 22.73
CA GLY A 11 0.41 6.18 22.53
C GLY A 11 1.47 5.86 21.48
N ASN A 12 1.45 4.66 20.88
CA ASN A 12 2.47 4.27 19.92
C ASN A 12 2.37 5.08 18.61
N PRO A 13 3.50 5.45 17.98
CA PRO A 13 3.48 6.11 16.69
C PRO A 13 2.81 5.23 15.64
N MET A 14 2.11 5.84 14.69
CA MET A 14 1.25 5.15 13.73
C MET A 14 1.15 5.94 12.43
N LEU A 15 1.30 5.23 11.31
CA LEU A 15 0.99 5.77 9.99
C LEU A 15 -0.48 5.58 9.65
N LYS A 16 -1.16 6.67 9.30
CA LYS A 16 -2.49 6.65 8.72
C LYS A 16 -2.39 6.85 7.22
N TRP A 17 -2.86 5.87 6.48
CA TRP A 17 -2.94 5.89 5.03
C TRP A 17 -4.37 6.19 4.61
N THR A 18 -4.54 7.16 3.73
CA THR A 18 -5.78 7.39 3.00
C THR A 18 -5.50 7.17 1.53
N LEU A 19 -6.08 6.10 0.99
CA LEU A 19 -5.94 5.66 -0.39
C LEU A 19 -7.21 5.99 -1.15
N ARG A 20 -7.07 6.34 -2.44
CA ARG A 20 -8.20 6.54 -3.35
C ARG A 20 -8.17 5.44 -4.40
N ILE A 21 -9.30 4.76 -4.57
CA ILE A 21 -9.42 3.69 -5.55
C ILE A 21 -9.50 4.30 -6.95
N ILE A 22 -8.64 3.82 -7.84
CA ILE A 22 -8.63 4.20 -9.27
C ILE A 22 -9.28 3.14 -10.17
N ALA A 23 -9.55 1.93 -9.64
CA ALA A 23 -10.17 0.85 -10.38
C ALA A 23 -11.66 1.15 -10.67
N PRO A 24 -12.18 0.75 -11.85
CA PRO A 24 -13.49 1.20 -12.35
C PRO A 24 -14.66 0.77 -11.44
N LYS A 25 -14.60 -0.41 -10.82
CA LYS A 25 -15.69 -0.96 -10.00
C LYS A 25 -16.03 -0.10 -8.77
N PHE A 26 -15.03 0.57 -8.20
CA PHE A 26 -15.17 1.35 -6.96
C PHE A 26 -14.45 2.69 -7.04
N ILE A 27 -14.41 3.28 -8.23
CA ILE A 27 -13.66 4.51 -8.51
C ILE A 27 -13.99 5.63 -7.53
N ASN A 28 -12.98 6.40 -7.14
CA ASN A 28 -13.05 7.53 -6.21
C ASN A 28 -13.50 7.21 -4.78
N ARG A 29 -13.75 5.94 -4.43
CA ARG A 29 -13.94 5.57 -3.02
C ARG A 29 -12.62 5.65 -2.27
N LEU A 30 -12.71 5.97 -0.99
CA LEU A 30 -11.58 6.03 -0.08
C LEU A 30 -11.43 4.70 0.67
N MET A 31 -10.18 4.32 0.90
CA MET A 31 -9.80 3.26 1.84
C MET A 31 -8.84 3.81 2.86
N TRP A 32 -8.96 3.35 4.10
CA TRP A 32 -8.09 3.73 5.19
C TRP A 32 -7.33 2.52 5.70
N ARG A 33 -6.06 2.74 6.05
CA ARG A 33 -5.22 1.74 6.70
C ARG A 33 -4.42 2.42 7.80
N ASN A 34 -4.39 1.78 8.97
CA ASN A 34 -3.60 2.21 10.11
C ASN A 34 -2.45 1.24 10.30
N SER A 35 -1.21 1.73 10.30
CA SER A 35 -0.01 0.94 10.54
C SER A 35 0.65 1.44 11.82
N VAL A 36 0.31 0.82 12.96
CA VAL A 36 0.96 1.12 14.25
C VAL A 36 2.41 0.65 14.20
N ILE A 37 3.33 1.48 14.64
CA ILE A 37 4.76 1.24 14.66
C ILE A 37 5.14 0.72 16.04
N THR A 38 5.38 -0.58 16.11
CA THR A 38 5.89 -1.30 17.27
C THR A 38 7.05 -2.18 16.82
N HIS A 39 7.79 -2.78 17.74
CA HIS A 39 8.88 -3.71 17.39
C HIS A 39 8.41 -4.84 16.44
N ASN A 40 7.22 -5.42 16.71
CA ASN A 40 6.69 -6.55 15.95
C ASN A 40 6.15 -6.15 14.56
N THR A 41 5.61 -4.92 14.45
CA THR A 41 4.98 -4.43 13.22
C THR A 41 5.93 -3.65 12.32
N LEU A 42 7.08 -3.22 12.86
CA LEU A 42 8.06 -2.39 12.15
C LEU A 42 8.51 -3.00 10.82
N LYS A 43 8.69 -4.33 10.76
CA LYS A 43 9.07 -5.02 9.52
C LYS A 43 8.06 -4.78 8.40
N TYR A 44 6.75 -4.83 8.71
CA TYR A 44 5.70 -4.61 7.72
C TYR A 44 5.66 -3.16 7.28
N VAL A 45 5.84 -2.21 8.21
CA VAL A 45 5.93 -0.78 7.88
C VAL A 45 7.09 -0.51 6.93
N LYS A 46 8.27 -1.08 7.20
CA LYS A 46 9.43 -0.96 6.30
C LYS A 46 9.15 -1.55 4.92
N THR A 47 8.53 -2.73 4.85
CA THR A 47 8.12 -3.33 3.57
C THR A 47 7.14 -2.44 2.82
N ASP A 48 6.14 -1.86 3.49
CA ASP A 48 5.19 -0.95 2.86
C ASP A 48 5.87 0.31 2.31
N LEU A 49 6.79 0.92 3.07
CA LEU A 49 7.56 2.09 2.65
C LEU A 49 8.44 1.76 1.44
N HIS A 50 9.12 0.61 1.47
CA HIS A 50 9.92 0.12 0.35
C HIS A 50 9.06 -0.12 -0.91
N LEU A 51 7.88 -0.74 -0.77
CA LEU A 51 6.92 -0.90 -1.88
C LEU A 51 6.44 0.45 -2.43
N CYS A 52 6.38 1.49 -1.61
CA CYS A 52 6.08 2.84 -2.07
C CYS A 52 7.28 3.52 -2.76
N GLY A 53 8.45 2.89 -2.77
CA GLY A 53 9.70 3.43 -3.31
C GLY A 53 10.44 4.35 -2.35
N LEU A 54 10.18 4.22 -1.05
CA LEU A 54 10.86 5.00 -0.01
C LEU A 54 11.72 4.07 0.87
N ASP A 55 13.01 4.07 0.60
CA ASP A 55 14.02 3.44 1.44
C ASP A 55 14.58 4.46 2.44
N LEU A 56 14.45 4.16 3.72
CA LEU A 56 14.95 4.98 4.82
C LEU A 56 16.00 4.22 5.61
N GLU A 57 17.14 4.84 5.87
CA GLU A 57 18.13 4.30 6.81
C GLU A 57 17.59 4.30 8.24
N LYS A 58 16.89 5.37 8.63
CA LYS A 58 16.30 5.55 9.95
C LYS A 58 14.82 5.91 9.84
N LEU A 59 13.98 5.21 10.61
CA LEU A 59 12.54 5.49 10.63
C LEU A 59 12.22 6.89 11.16
N SER A 60 13.09 7.46 11.99
CA SER A 60 12.95 8.82 12.50
C SER A 60 12.98 9.90 11.41
N ASP A 61 13.48 9.60 10.21
CA ASP A 61 13.45 10.52 9.07
C ASP A 61 12.14 10.45 8.28
N LEU A 62 11.29 9.46 8.54
CA LEU A 62 9.99 9.29 7.90
C LEU A 62 9.12 10.56 7.87
N PRO A 63 9.00 11.36 8.95
CA PRO A 63 8.21 12.60 8.94
C PRO A 63 8.65 13.59 7.84
N LYS A 64 9.95 13.63 7.53
CA LYS A 64 10.53 14.53 6.51
C LYS A 64 10.22 14.07 5.09
N HIS A 65 9.96 12.78 4.90
CA HIS A 65 9.78 12.13 3.59
C HIS A 65 8.33 11.71 3.29
N LEU A 66 7.35 12.05 4.14
CA LEU A 66 5.94 11.69 3.92
C LEU A 66 5.40 12.14 2.55
N LYS A 67 5.90 13.26 2.03
CA LYS A 67 5.52 13.77 0.70
C LYS A 67 5.88 12.81 -0.44
N ASN A 68 6.93 12.02 -0.28
CA ASN A 68 7.40 11.06 -1.30
C ASN A 68 6.47 9.84 -1.42
N LEU A 69 5.58 9.64 -0.44
CA LEU A 69 4.58 8.56 -0.43
C LEU A 69 3.26 8.97 -1.10
N LEU A 70 3.17 10.21 -1.61
CA LEU A 70 2.02 10.72 -2.33
C LEU A 70 2.09 10.35 -3.81
N ASP A 71 0.92 10.28 -4.46
CA ASP A 71 0.76 9.97 -5.89
C ASP A 71 1.36 8.63 -6.36
N VAL A 72 1.73 7.76 -5.42
CA VAL A 72 2.12 6.38 -5.70
C VAL A 72 0.89 5.52 -5.99
N LYS A 73 0.92 4.78 -7.11
CA LYS A 73 -0.10 3.78 -7.43
C LYS A 73 0.34 2.42 -6.89
N LEU A 74 -0.56 1.77 -6.16
CA LEU A 74 -0.32 0.49 -5.50
C LEU A 74 -1.43 -0.48 -5.88
N GLU A 75 -1.05 -1.73 -6.09
CA GLU A 75 -1.99 -2.84 -6.05
C GLU A 75 -2.19 -3.24 -4.58
N VAL A 76 -3.45 -3.32 -4.16
CA VAL A 76 -3.81 -3.60 -2.78
C VAL A 76 -4.84 -4.73 -2.68
N THR A 77 -4.71 -5.54 -1.62
CA THR A 77 -5.69 -6.56 -1.27
C THR A 77 -6.44 -6.13 0.00
N LYS A 78 -7.76 -6.06 -0.06
CA LYS A 78 -8.60 -5.92 1.13
C LYS A 78 -9.03 -7.32 1.60
N LYS A 79 -8.67 -7.69 2.82
CA LYS A 79 -9.18 -8.90 3.48
C LYS A 79 -10.04 -8.50 4.67
N THR A 80 -11.23 -9.08 4.75
CA THR A 80 -12.18 -8.88 5.84
C THR A 80 -12.31 -10.17 6.63
N LYS A 81 -12.17 -10.11 7.96
CA LYS A 81 -12.36 -11.25 8.88
C LYS A 81 -13.24 -10.80 10.04
N GLY A 82 -14.52 -11.17 10.01
CA GLY A 82 -15.53 -10.59 10.90
C GLY A 82 -15.61 -9.08 10.68
N ASP A 83 -15.59 -8.31 11.76
CA ASP A 83 -15.59 -6.83 11.73
C ASP A 83 -14.23 -6.22 11.40
N ASN A 84 -13.17 -7.02 11.28
CA ASN A 84 -11.82 -6.51 11.01
C ASN A 84 -11.52 -6.44 9.52
N GLU A 85 -11.15 -5.25 9.06
CA GLU A 85 -10.72 -5.01 7.68
C GLU A 85 -9.21 -4.73 7.65
N ASN A 86 -8.46 -5.49 6.84
CA ASN A 86 -7.03 -5.31 6.65
C ASN A 86 -6.72 -5.04 5.19
N ILE A 87 -5.92 -4.00 4.94
CA ILE A 87 -5.45 -3.62 3.61
C ILE A 87 -3.98 -4.01 3.51
N PHE A 88 -3.64 -4.84 2.53
CA PHE A 88 -2.27 -5.28 2.25
C PHE A 88 -1.78 -4.61 0.98
N PHE A 89 -0.55 -4.10 0.99
CA PHE A 89 0.12 -3.59 -0.20
C PHE A 89 0.83 -4.76 -0.87
N ASN A 90 0.49 -5.05 -2.12
CA ASN A 90 1.06 -6.18 -2.86
C ASN A 90 2.29 -5.73 -3.65
N ARG A 91 2.12 -4.71 -4.49
CA ARG A 91 3.16 -4.19 -5.39
C ARG A 91 2.90 -2.74 -5.80
N ARG A 92 3.97 -2.05 -6.21
CA ARG A 92 3.89 -0.76 -6.89
C ARG A 92 3.45 -0.94 -8.33
N ILE A 93 2.58 -0.06 -8.80
CA ILE A 93 2.19 0.04 -10.20
C ILE A 93 2.93 1.24 -10.78
N GLU A 94 3.96 0.99 -11.59
CA GLU A 94 4.65 2.06 -12.30
C GLU A 94 3.72 2.64 -13.38
N ASN A 95 3.59 3.97 -13.45
CA ASN A 95 3.08 4.63 -14.65
C ASN A 95 4.20 4.73 -15.68
N GLY A 96 4.77 3.59 -16.04
CA GLY A 96 5.67 3.42 -17.15
C GLY A 96 4.99 2.45 -18.10
N ARG A 97 4.68 2.90 -19.31
CA ARG A 97 4.31 2.04 -20.42
C ARG A 97 5.48 1.07 -20.67
N ALA A 98 5.48 -0.09 -20.02
CA ALA A 98 6.27 -1.24 -20.44
C ALA A 98 5.38 -2.05 -21.40
N PRO A 99 5.67 -2.10 -22.70
CA PRO A 99 5.01 -3.05 -23.59
C PRO A 99 5.57 -4.46 -23.28
N GLY A 100 4.68 -5.40 -22.99
CA GLY A 100 5.02 -6.79 -22.66
C GLY A 100 5.20 -6.97 -21.16
N LYS A 101 4.22 -7.50 -20.42
CA LYS A 101 3.97 -8.94 -20.33
C LYS A 101 2.51 -9.30 -20.00
N PHE A 102 1.54 -8.48 -20.40
CA PHE A 102 0.11 -8.86 -20.25
C PHE A 102 -0.42 -9.78 -21.36
N ARG A 103 0.45 -10.25 -22.28
CA ARG A 103 0.02 -10.98 -23.48
C ARG A 103 0.59 -12.40 -23.61
N GLU A 104 1.26 -12.93 -22.59
CA GLU A 104 1.63 -14.35 -22.54
C GLU A 104 0.64 -15.18 -21.70
N GLU A 105 0.03 -14.62 -20.65
CA GLU A 105 -0.92 -15.36 -19.80
C GLU A 105 -2.34 -15.48 -20.38
N ALA A 106 -2.66 -14.72 -21.44
CA ALA A 106 -3.93 -14.83 -22.17
C ALA A 106 -3.84 -15.72 -23.43
N GLY A 107 -2.63 -16.13 -23.83
CA GLY A 107 -2.42 -17.06 -24.95
C GLY A 107 -2.71 -18.51 -24.56
N ASP A 108 -2.41 -18.87 -23.32
CA ASP A 108 -2.57 -20.24 -22.81
C ASP A 108 -4.03 -20.60 -22.48
N ALA A 109 -4.91 -19.59 -22.34
CA ALA A 109 -6.33 -19.78 -22.08
C ALA A 109 -7.19 -19.90 -23.37
N LEU A 110 -6.58 -19.83 -24.55
CA LEU A 110 -7.27 -19.90 -25.86
C LEU A 110 -6.93 -21.16 -26.65
N VAL A 111 -6.33 -22.18 -26.04
CA VAL A 111 -6.17 -23.49 -26.67
C VAL A 111 -7.40 -24.34 -26.32
N PRO A 112 -8.36 -24.55 -27.24
CA PRO A 112 -9.39 -25.54 -27.03
C PRO A 112 -8.77 -26.94 -27.13
N PHE A 113 -9.21 -27.83 -26.24
CA PHE A 113 -9.04 -29.28 -26.33
C PHE A 113 -9.68 -29.85 -27.61
#